data_AF-A0A6A6P5V5-F1
#
_entry.id   AF-A0A6A6P5V5-F1
#
_cell.length_a   1.000
_cell.length_b   1.000
_cell.length_c   1.000
_cell.angle_alpha   90.00
_cell.angle_beta   90.00
_cell.angle_gamma   90.00
#
_symmetry.space_group_name_H-M   'P 1'
#
loop_
_entity.id
_entity.type
_entity.pdbx_description
1 polymer ?
#
loop_
_entity_poly.entity_id
_entity_poly.type
_entity_poly.pdbx_seq_one_letter_code
_entity_poly.pdbx_strand_id
1 'polypeptide(L)'
;GKFVALDCEMVGVGPDPDADSQLARVSLVNYHGAVLYDAFVSPVQPVTDYRTRFSGVTAELLARFGRPFAAVQADVAALLDGRVLVGHALRNDLAALMLGHPKRDLRDTARLPKFRERAGGRTPKLQKLAWEVLGVEIQGGEHSSVEDARAAMLLFRREKAAFEEEVVKRF
;
A
#
# COMPACT_ATOMS: atom_id res chain seq x y z
N GLY A 1 13.57 2.39 -12.13
CA GLY A 1 14.28 2.98 -10.97
C GLY A 1 14.33 1.98 -9.84
N LYS A 2 15.24 2.14 -8.86
CA LYS A 2 15.48 1.15 -7.79
C LYS A 2 14.32 1.01 -6.79
N PHE A 3 13.61 2.09 -6.51
CA PHE A 3 12.57 2.13 -5.47
C PHE A 3 11.18 2.28 -6.09
N VAL A 4 10.21 1.57 -5.54
CA VAL A 4 8.79 1.64 -5.88
C VAL A 4 7.99 1.64 -4.59
N ALA A 5 6.97 2.49 -4.49
CA ALA A 5 5.98 2.41 -3.42
C ALA A 5 4.70 1.77 -3.92
N LEU A 6 4.07 1.00 -3.05
CA LEU A 6 2.84 0.26 -3.27
C LEU A 6 1.83 0.61 -2.20
N ASP A 7 0.57 0.71 -2.60
CA ASP A 7 -0.57 0.71 -1.70
C ASP A 7 -1.77 0.05 -2.41
N CYS A 8 -2.59 -0.66 -1.64
CA CYS A 8 -3.76 -1.39 -2.11
C CYS A 8 -5.02 -0.97 -1.35
N GLU A 9 -6.13 -0.91 -2.08
CA GLU A 9 -7.47 -0.82 -1.50
C GLU A 9 -8.16 -2.17 -1.59
N MET A 10 -8.81 -2.57 -0.51
CA MET A 10 -9.51 -3.85 -0.40
C MET A 10 -11.00 -3.66 -0.08
N VAL A 11 -11.80 -4.57 -0.63
CA VAL A 11 -13.25 -4.67 -0.35
C VAL A 11 -13.53 -5.94 0.46
N GLY A 12 -14.61 -5.91 1.24
CA GLY A 12 -15.13 -7.07 1.95
C GLY A 12 -15.85 -8.04 0.99
N VAL A 13 -15.57 -9.33 1.13
CA VAL A 13 -16.18 -10.39 0.31
C VAL A 13 -16.74 -11.50 1.18
N GLY A 14 -17.63 -12.31 0.61
CA GLY A 14 -18.12 -13.51 1.30
C GLY A 14 -19.06 -13.20 2.48
N PRO A 15 -19.34 -14.19 3.34
CA PRO A 15 -20.33 -14.09 4.40
C PRO A 15 -19.90 -13.24 5.60
N ASP A 16 -18.58 -13.07 5.81
CA ASP A 16 -18.02 -12.21 6.85
C ASP A 16 -17.14 -11.12 6.19
N PRO A 17 -17.76 -10.03 5.71
CA PRO A 17 -17.05 -8.97 5.00
C PRO A 17 -16.07 -8.20 5.88
N ASP A 18 -16.06 -8.38 7.20
CA ASP A 18 -15.08 -7.74 8.09
C ASP A 18 -13.80 -8.57 8.21
N ALA A 19 -13.92 -9.90 8.14
CA ALA A 19 -12.80 -10.83 8.18
C ALA A 19 -12.17 -11.08 6.80
N ASP A 20 -13.01 -11.17 5.75
CA ASP A 20 -12.59 -11.58 4.42
C ASP A 20 -12.47 -10.38 3.47
N SER A 21 -11.25 -10.13 2.99
CA SER A 21 -10.93 -9.00 2.12
C SER A 21 -10.29 -9.44 0.81
N GLN A 22 -10.67 -8.80 -0.31
CA GLN A 22 -9.99 -8.98 -1.61
C GLN A 22 -9.55 -7.64 -2.20
N LEU A 23 -8.46 -7.70 -2.97
CA LEU A 23 -7.92 -6.55 -3.69
C LEU A 23 -8.96 -5.97 -4.65
N ALA A 24 -9.12 -4.65 -4.62
CA ALA A 24 -10.04 -3.91 -5.48
C ALA A 24 -9.40 -2.72 -6.20
N ARG A 25 -8.28 -2.19 -5.68
CA ARG A 25 -7.44 -1.23 -6.39
C ARG A 25 -5.99 -1.40 -5.95
N VAL A 26 -5.05 -1.21 -6.86
CA VAL A 26 -3.62 -1.18 -6.55
C VAL A 26 -2.95 -0.01 -7.25
N SER A 27 -2.10 0.68 -6.51
CA SER A 27 -1.31 1.81 -7.02
C SER A 27 0.18 1.60 -6.77
N LEU A 28 1.00 1.83 -7.78
CA LEU A 28 2.45 1.88 -7.68
C LEU A 28 2.98 3.23 -8.14
N VAL A 29 3.88 3.81 -7.35
CA VAL A 29 4.55 5.06 -7.69
C VAL A 29 6.07 4.91 -7.64
N ASN A 30 6.77 5.68 -8.47
CA ASN A 30 8.23 5.71 -8.46
C ASN A 30 8.76 6.55 -7.28
N TYR A 31 10.08 6.63 -7.14
CA TYR A 31 10.76 7.42 -6.11
C TYR A 31 10.35 8.90 -6.07
N HIS A 32 9.96 9.48 -7.20
CA HIS A 32 9.53 10.88 -7.30
C HIS A 32 8.02 11.06 -7.11
N GLY A 33 7.26 9.98 -6.88
CA GLY A 33 5.81 9.99 -6.74
C GLY A 33 5.04 9.97 -8.07
N ALA A 34 5.70 9.79 -9.20
CA ALA A 34 4.99 9.59 -10.47
C ALA A 34 4.35 8.21 -10.50
N VAL A 35 3.10 8.14 -10.96
CA VAL A 35 2.34 6.88 -11.05
C VAL A 35 2.98 6.00 -12.12
N LEU A 36 3.34 4.77 -11.71
CA LEU A 36 3.81 3.72 -12.60
C LEU A 36 2.66 2.79 -13.01
N TYR A 37 1.70 2.61 -12.10
CA TYR A 37 0.58 1.71 -12.28
C TYR A 37 -0.55 2.14 -11.34
N ASP A 38 -1.79 2.17 -11.83
CA ASP A 38 -3.00 2.39 -11.04
C ASP A 38 -4.11 1.60 -11.74
N ALA A 39 -4.70 0.62 -11.04
CA ALA A 39 -5.71 -0.23 -11.63
C ALA A 39 -6.76 -0.65 -10.59
N PHE A 40 -8.02 -0.61 -11.02
CA PHE A 40 -9.10 -1.32 -10.34
C PHE A 40 -9.04 -2.82 -10.67
N VAL A 41 -9.42 -3.64 -9.71
CA VAL A 41 -9.30 -5.10 -9.77
C VAL A 41 -10.66 -5.70 -9.52
N SER A 42 -11.11 -6.59 -10.39
CA SER A 42 -12.35 -7.36 -10.19
C SER A 42 -12.09 -8.44 -9.14
N PRO A 43 -12.76 -8.40 -7.98
CA PRO A 43 -12.67 -9.46 -6.97
C PRO A 43 -13.19 -10.79 -7.54
N VAL A 44 -12.61 -11.89 -7.09
CA VAL A 44 -12.99 -13.25 -7.53
C VAL A 44 -14.26 -13.71 -6.81
N GLN A 45 -14.44 -13.26 -5.57
CA GLN A 45 -15.64 -13.52 -4.79
C GLN A 45 -16.64 -12.35 -4.89
N PRO A 46 -17.95 -12.60 -4.68
CA PRO A 46 -18.93 -11.54 -4.60
C PRO A 46 -18.57 -10.52 -3.52
N VAL A 47 -18.56 -9.25 -3.89
CA VAL A 47 -18.36 -8.14 -2.96
C VAL A 47 -19.63 -7.95 -2.13
N THR A 48 -19.48 -8.01 -0.81
CA THR A 48 -20.57 -7.82 0.15
C THR A 48 -20.44 -6.50 0.90
N ASP A 49 -19.24 -5.91 0.96
CA ASP A 49 -19.01 -4.54 1.42
C ASP A 49 -17.89 -3.86 0.61
N TYR A 50 -18.20 -2.75 -0.05
CA TYR A 50 -17.20 -1.97 -0.81
C TYR A 50 -16.27 -1.15 0.09
N ARG A 51 -16.67 -0.90 1.34
CA ARG A 51 -15.93 -0.06 2.29
C ARG A 51 -15.56 1.30 1.71
N THR A 52 -16.40 1.86 0.84
CA THR A 52 -16.09 3.03 0.00
C THR A 52 -15.50 4.21 0.78
N ARG A 53 -15.98 4.44 2.00
CA ARG A 53 -15.41 5.46 2.91
C ARG A 53 -13.90 5.32 3.11
N PHE A 54 -13.41 4.10 3.15
CA PHE A 54 -12.01 3.76 3.38
C PHE A 54 -11.28 3.36 2.11
N SER A 55 -11.96 2.79 1.11
CA SER A 55 -11.32 2.27 -0.10
C SER A 55 -11.38 3.20 -1.31
N GLY A 56 -12.32 4.15 -1.33
CA GLY A 56 -12.69 4.92 -2.52
C GLY A 56 -13.23 4.06 -3.67
N VAL A 57 -13.49 2.78 -3.44
CA VAL A 57 -13.98 1.84 -4.45
C VAL A 57 -15.50 1.81 -4.42
N THR A 58 -16.12 1.86 -5.60
CA THR A 58 -17.57 1.69 -5.79
C THR A 58 -17.88 0.54 -6.75
N ALA A 59 -19.11 0.03 -6.69
CA ALA A 59 -19.60 -0.97 -7.65
C ALA A 59 -19.46 -0.51 -9.10
N GLU A 60 -19.75 0.77 -9.37
CA GLU A 60 -19.64 1.36 -10.70
C GLU A 60 -18.18 1.37 -11.20
N LEU A 61 -17.24 1.77 -10.34
CA LEU A 61 -15.82 1.79 -10.69
C LEU A 61 -15.30 0.38 -11.01
N LEU A 62 -15.67 -0.63 -10.21
CA LEU A 62 -15.27 -2.01 -10.48
C LEU A 62 -15.92 -2.57 -11.74
N ALA A 63 -17.20 -2.31 -11.98
CA ALA A 63 -17.89 -2.76 -13.19
C ALA A 63 -17.29 -2.13 -14.46
N ARG A 64 -16.86 -0.86 -14.37
CA ARG A 64 -16.34 -0.11 -15.53
C ARG A 64 -14.85 -0.31 -15.79
N PHE A 65 -14.04 -0.42 -14.74
CA PHE A 65 -12.57 -0.39 -14.83
C PHE A 65 -11.89 -1.63 -14.25
N GLY A 66 -12.65 -2.53 -13.60
CA GLY A 66 -12.12 -3.73 -12.98
C GLY A 66 -11.40 -4.62 -13.98
N ARG A 67 -10.11 -4.86 -13.72
CA ARG A 67 -9.29 -5.81 -14.48
C ARG A 67 -9.25 -7.16 -13.76
N PRO A 68 -9.10 -8.29 -14.48
CA PRO A 68 -8.96 -9.60 -13.85
C PRO A 68 -7.76 -9.64 -12.89
N PHE A 69 -7.97 -10.18 -11.68
CA PHE A 69 -6.95 -10.27 -10.64
C PHE A 69 -5.63 -10.84 -11.16
N ALA A 70 -5.66 -11.96 -11.89
CA ALA A 70 -4.44 -12.60 -12.40
C ALA A 70 -3.61 -11.70 -13.33
N ALA A 71 -4.26 -10.87 -14.15
CA ALA A 71 -3.56 -9.93 -15.03
C ALA A 71 -2.90 -8.82 -14.22
N VAL A 72 -3.62 -8.25 -13.26
CA VAL A 72 -3.08 -7.20 -12.38
C VAL A 72 -1.95 -7.75 -11.50
N GLN A 73 -2.11 -8.94 -10.95
CA GLN A 73 -1.08 -9.60 -10.15
C GLN A 73 0.21 -9.80 -10.95
N ALA A 74 0.12 -10.26 -12.21
CA ALA A 74 1.26 -10.44 -13.08
C ALA A 74 1.97 -9.12 -13.40
N ASP A 75 1.20 -8.07 -13.73
CA ASP A 75 1.73 -6.72 -13.97
C ASP A 75 2.49 -6.19 -12.74
N VAL A 76 1.89 -6.31 -11.55
CA VAL A 76 2.49 -5.87 -10.29
C VAL A 76 3.73 -6.68 -9.98
N ALA A 77 3.71 -8.01 -10.11
CA ALA A 77 4.87 -8.86 -9.87
C ALA A 77 6.07 -8.44 -10.76
N ALA A 78 5.83 -8.20 -12.05
CA ALA A 78 6.86 -7.73 -12.97
C ALA A 78 7.40 -6.34 -12.60
N LEU A 79 6.54 -5.44 -12.10
CA LEU A 79 6.94 -4.11 -11.66
C LEU A 79 7.74 -4.12 -10.35
N LEU A 80 7.55 -5.13 -9.50
CA LEU A 80 8.26 -5.30 -8.22
C LEU A 80 9.59 -6.06 -8.37
N ASP A 81 9.77 -6.83 -9.44
CA ASP A 81 10.95 -7.67 -9.62
C ASP A 81 12.26 -6.87 -9.61
N GLY A 82 13.22 -7.34 -8.80
CA GLY A 82 14.53 -6.70 -8.60
C GLY A 82 14.50 -5.29 -7.98
N ARG A 83 13.36 -4.82 -7.45
CA ARG A 83 13.22 -3.47 -6.87
C ARG A 83 13.08 -3.50 -5.35
N VAL A 84 13.37 -2.36 -4.74
CA VAL A 84 13.08 -2.08 -3.34
C VAL A 84 11.64 -1.62 -3.21
N LEU A 85 10.85 -2.35 -2.42
CA LEU A 85 9.45 -2.05 -2.15
C LEU A 85 9.29 -1.19 -0.89
N VAL A 86 8.64 -0.05 -1.05
CA VAL A 86 8.27 0.89 0.00
C VAL A 86 6.76 0.85 0.21
N GLY A 87 6.28 1.06 1.43
CA GLY A 87 4.84 1.16 1.69
C GLY A 87 4.53 1.30 3.18
N HIS A 88 3.28 1.09 3.56
CA HIS A 88 2.83 1.18 4.95
C HIS A 88 2.05 -0.07 5.32
N ALA A 89 2.57 -0.87 6.25
CA ALA A 89 2.00 -2.17 6.63
C ALA A 89 1.90 -3.16 5.45
N LEU A 90 2.93 -3.18 4.59
CA LEU A 90 3.06 -3.95 3.34
C LEU A 90 2.68 -5.44 3.39
N ARG A 91 2.62 -6.05 4.58
CA ARG A 91 2.12 -7.42 4.76
C ARG A 91 0.68 -7.54 4.24
N ASN A 92 -0.14 -6.51 4.46
CA ASN A 92 -1.55 -6.52 4.07
C ASN A 92 -1.69 -6.46 2.55
N ASP A 93 -0.97 -5.53 1.91
CA ASP A 93 -0.95 -5.36 0.45
C ASP A 93 -0.44 -6.62 -0.26
N LEU A 94 0.70 -7.15 0.19
CA LEU A 94 1.30 -8.35 -0.38
C LEU A 94 0.40 -9.58 -0.20
N ALA A 95 -0.31 -9.69 0.92
CA ALA A 95 -1.30 -10.75 1.12
C ALA A 95 -2.49 -10.60 0.17
N ALA A 96 -3.04 -9.40 0.00
CA ALA A 96 -4.14 -9.12 -0.92
C ALA A 96 -3.76 -9.39 -2.38
N LEU A 97 -2.50 -9.12 -2.74
CA LEU A 97 -1.92 -9.44 -4.05
C LEU A 97 -1.50 -10.92 -4.19
N MET A 98 -1.51 -11.70 -3.10
CA MET A 98 -0.92 -13.04 -3.04
C MET A 98 0.53 -13.08 -3.57
N LEU A 99 1.34 -12.08 -3.22
CA LEU A 99 2.74 -11.96 -3.63
C LEU A 99 3.69 -11.99 -2.42
N GLY A 100 4.90 -12.45 -2.66
CA GLY A 100 6.03 -12.32 -1.73
C GLY A 100 7.00 -11.24 -2.20
N HIS A 101 7.81 -10.73 -1.28
CA HIS A 101 8.93 -9.85 -1.61
C HIS A 101 10.11 -10.10 -0.67
N PRO A 102 11.38 -10.04 -1.13
CA PRO A 102 12.53 -10.31 -0.28
C PRO A 102 12.56 -9.38 0.94
N LYS A 103 12.78 -9.95 2.13
CA LYS A 103 12.73 -9.17 3.39
C LYS A 103 13.75 -8.03 3.44
N ARG A 104 14.94 -8.22 2.86
CA ARG A 104 15.98 -7.19 2.73
C ARG A 104 15.59 -6.04 1.80
N ASP A 105 14.59 -6.27 0.95
CA ASP A 105 14.13 -5.32 -0.05
C ASP A 105 12.86 -4.55 0.39
N LEU A 106 12.34 -4.82 1.59
CA LEU A 106 11.18 -4.13 2.16
C LEU A 106 11.54 -2.90 3.00
N ARG A 107 10.91 -1.77 2.70
CA ARG A 107 10.96 -0.49 3.45
C ARG A 107 9.55 -0.15 3.93
N ASP A 108 9.12 -0.84 4.99
CA ASP A 108 7.80 -0.70 5.59
C ASP A 108 7.78 0.42 6.64
N THR A 109 7.10 1.52 6.33
CA THR A 109 7.01 2.70 7.19
C THR A 109 6.27 2.42 8.51
N ALA A 110 5.43 1.40 8.57
CA ALA A 110 4.77 0.99 9.81
C ALA A 110 5.74 0.29 10.81
N ARG A 111 6.94 -0.10 10.35
CA ARG A 111 7.91 -0.89 11.12
C ARG A 111 9.17 -0.13 11.54
N LEU A 112 9.40 1.07 11.02
CA LEU A 112 10.57 1.87 11.40
C LEU A 112 10.52 2.20 12.91
N PRO A 113 11.53 1.85 13.71
CA PRO A 113 11.52 2.11 15.16
C PRO A 113 11.21 3.58 15.51
N LYS A 114 11.85 4.51 14.80
CA LYS A 114 11.62 5.96 14.92
C LYS A 114 10.15 6.38 14.74
N PHE A 115 9.42 5.73 13.84
CA PHE A 115 7.99 6.01 13.63
C PHE A 115 7.10 5.30 14.65
N ARG A 116 7.50 4.12 15.13
CA ARG A 116 6.79 3.41 16.20
C ARG A 116 6.89 4.14 17.53
N GLU A 117 8.04 4.73 17.84
CA GLU A 117 8.24 5.57 19.03
C GLU A 117 7.24 6.74 19.07
N ARG A 118 7.01 7.40 17.93
CA ARG A 118 5.98 8.45 17.79
C ARG A 118 4.54 7.95 18.00
N ALA A 119 4.32 6.64 17.87
CA ALA A 119 3.06 5.98 18.16
C ALA A 119 3.05 5.29 19.54
N GLY A 120 3.97 5.63 20.44
CA GLY A 120 4.06 5.02 21.77
C GLY A 120 4.37 3.53 21.72
N GLY A 121 5.22 3.10 20.77
CA GLY A 121 5.61 1.72 20.54
C GLY A 121 4.60 0.89 19.74
N ARG A 122 3.41 1.42 19.43
CA ARG A 122 2.39 0.78 18.58
C ARG A 122 2.69 0.98 17.10
N THR A 123 1.93 0.28 16.25
CA THR A 123 1.96 0.52 14.80
C THR A 123 1.38 1.92 14.52
N PRO A 124 2.14 2.84 13.91
CA PRO A 124 1.65 4.17 13.59
C PRO A 124 0.61 4.10 12.46
N LYS A 125 -0.33 5.05 12.43
CA LYS A 125 -1.20 5.26 11.26
C LYS A 125 -0.46 6.07 10.20
N LEU A 126 -0.66 5.77 8.92
CA LEU A 126 -0.06 6.52 7.81
C LEU A 126 -0.44 8.01 7.88
N GLN A 127 -1.73 8.34 8.03
CA GLN A 127 -2.21 9.71 8.19
C GLN A 127 -1.49 10.47 9.32
N LYS A 128 -1.28 9.84 10.47
CA LYS A 128 -0.55 10.45 11.59
C LYS A 128 0.89 10.78 11.21
N LEU A 129 1.58 9.86 10.53
CA LEU A 129 2.96 10.09 10.09
C LEU A 129 3.04 11.15 9.00
N ALA A 130 2.13 11.13 8.03
CA ALA A 130 2.07 12.13 6.97
C ALA A 130 1.92 13.54 7.56
N TRP A 131 1.03 13.70 8.53
CA TRP A 131 0.86 14.96 9.24
C TRP A 131 2.12 15.36 10.04
N GLU A 132 2.56 14.51 10.97
CA GLU A 132 3.62 14.87 11.93
C GLU A 132 5.02 14.99 11.31
N VAL A 133 5.29 14.26 10.22
CA VAL A 133 6.62 14.16 9.62
C VAL A 133 6.73 14.96 8.33
N LEU A 134 5.65 15.03 7.54
CA LEU A 134 5.63 15.72 6.24
C LEU A 134 4.85 17.04 6.28
N GLY A 135 3.98 17.25 7.28
CA GLY A 135 3.07 18.40 7.30
C GLY A 135 1.95 18.32 6.25
N VAL A 136 1.59 17.11 5.83
CA VAL A 136 0.59 16.87 4.78
C VAL A 136 -0.61 16.14 5.37
N GLU A 137 -1.80 16.64 5.09
CA GLU A 137 -3.06 15.95 5.38
C GLU A 137 -3.41 15.00 4.22
N ILE A 138 -3.70 13.75 4.56
CA ILE A 138 -4.15 12.70 3.64
C ILE A 138 -5.34 11.98 4.27
N GLN A 139 -6.08 11.20 3.48
CA GLN A 139 -7.22 10.41 4.00
C GLN A 139 -8.30 11.28 4.70
N GLY A 140 -8.48 12.53 4.23
CA GLY A 140 -9.51 13.45 4.75
C GLY A 140 -10.93 13.11 4.27
N GLY A 141 -11.04 12.31 3.20
CA GLY A 141 -12.28 11.75 2.66
C GLY A 141 -12.11 10.27 2.36
N GLU A 142 -12.54 9.84 1.18
CA GLU A 142 -12.20 8.50 0.67
C GLU A 142 -10.69 8.37 0.47
N HIS A 143 -10.13 7.20 0.76
CA HIS A 143 -8.69 7.00 0.55
C HIS A 143 -8.39 6.90 -0.95
N SER A 144 -7.14 7.22 -1.26
CA SER A 144 -6.59 7.07 -2.59
C SER A 144 -5.26 6.35 -2.45
N SER A 145 -5.19 5.10 -2.88
CA SER A 145 -3.93 4.34 -2.89
C SER A 145 -2.77 5.05 -3.60
N VAL A 146 -3.04 5.94 -4.56
CA VAL A 146 -1.99 6.79 -5.15
C VAL A 146 -1.44 7.80 -4.15
N GLU A 147 -2.30 8.46 -3.38
CA GLU A 147 -1.90 9.40 -2.32
C GLU A 147 -1.14 8.68 -1.21
N ASP A 148 -1.63 7.52 -0.78
CA ASP A 148 -1.04 6.74 0.30
C ASP A 148 0.33 6.15 -0.10
N ALA A 149 0.47 5.62 -1.32
CA ALA A 149 1.75 5.18 -1.86
C ALA A 149 2.76 6.35 -1.96
N ARG A 150 2.30 7.55 -2.34
CA ARG A 150 3.14 8.77 -2.35
C ARG A 150 3.56 9.18 -0.95
N ALA A 151 2.64 9.19 0.01
CA ALA A 151 2.94 9.52 1.40
C ALA A 151 3.97 8.55 1.99
N ALA A 152 3.80 7.24 1.76
CA ALA A 152 4.77 6.23 2.18
C ALA A 152 6.15 6.44 1.53
N MET A 153 6.20 6.75 0.23
CA MET A 153 7.45 7.07 -0.47
C MET A 153 8.12 8.32 0.11
N LEU A 154 7.36 9.37 0.41
CA LEU A 154 7.89 10.61 0.99
C LEU A 154 8.43 10.38 2.42
N LEU A 155 7.73 9.60 3.24
CA LEU A 155 8.19 9.19 4.56
C LEU A 155 9.51 8.40 4.47
N PHE A 156 9.59 7.43 3.56
CA PHE A 156 10.82 6.70 3.29
C PHE A 156 11.95 7.66 2.87
N ARG A 157 11.69 8.58 1.95
CA ARG A 157 12.69 9.56 1.49
C ARG A 157 13.18 10.46 2.62
N ARG A 158 12.29 10.90 3.50
CA ARG A 158 12.61 11.74 4.66
C ARG A 158 13.53 11.02 5.65
N GLU A 159 13.35 9.72 5.82
CA GLU A 159 14.08 8.90 6.80
C GLU A 159 14.96 7.82 6.14
N LYS A 160 15.39 8.04 4.90
CA LYS A 160 16.05 7.00 4.09
C LYS A 160 17.26 6.40 4.80
N ALA A 161 18.10 7.23 5.42
CA ALA A 161 19.27 6.78 6.17
C ALA A 161 18.90 5.79 7.28
N ALA A 162 17.88 6.10 8.09
CA ALA A 162 17.41 5.23 9.15
C ALA A 162 16.87 3.90 8.61
N PHE A 163 16.19 3.90 7.46
CA PHE A 163 15.76 2.65 6.82
C PHE A 163 16.94 1.79 6.37
N GLU A 164 17.97 2.38 5.73
CA GLU A 164 19.12 1.58 5.30
C GLU A 164 19.94 1.06 6.49
N GLU A 165 20.06 1.83 7.57
CA GLU A 165 20.68 1.37 8.82
C GLU A 165 19.93 0.16 9.40
N GLU A 166 18.60 0.21 9.44
CA GLU A 166 17.79 -0.92 9.92
C GLU A 166 17.91 -2.16 9.03
N VAL A 167 18.12 -2.00 7.73
CA VAL A 167 18.38 -3.13 6.82
C VAL A 167 19.74 -3.75 7.13
N VAL A 168 20.80 -2.95 7.26
CA VAL A 168 22.17 -3.43 7.56
C VAL A 168 22.25 -4.12 8.93
N LYS A 169 21.49 -3.64 9.93
CA LYS A 169 21.45 -4.29 11.25
C LYS A 169 20.80 -5.68 11.22
N ARG A 170 19.91 -5.94 10.26
CA ARG A 170 19.08 -7.15 10.22
C ARG A 170 19.59 -8.21 9.24
N PHE A 171 20.39 -7.83 8.24
CA PHE A 171 20.84 -8.69 7.15
C PHE A 171 22.30 -8.41 6.81
#